data_AF-B9K425-F1
#
_entry.id   AF-B9K425-F1
#
_cell.length_a   1.000
_cell.length_b   1.000
_cell.length_c   1.000
_cell.angle_alpha   90.00
_cell.angle_beta   90.00
_cell.angle_gamma   90.00
#
_symmetry.space_group_name_H-M   'P 1'
#
loop_
_entity.id
_entity.type
_entity.pdbx_description
1 polymer ?
#
loop_
_entity_poly.entity_id
_entity_poly.type
_entity_poly.pdbx_seq_one_letter_code
_entity_poly.pdbx_strand_id
1 'polypeptide(L)'
;MDPKAYGDGKYINVTDGNDAQNAGVDDPKRQKTEGANSNTLFDVHMTGSHETLEHNMHESPTHTEDLESHFDEGTLGYQSGHDSTSVHGYQSEGENDLSSLFANMALPGHDRRPDEYILVRQTGQDRFAGTIKGNLNHLPTKAEFNASCRLYRDGVGNYYPPPLAFDKIDLPEQLGASLHKLEPKERSKPRFQYKLEVWNRAHAEMGITGTAIFYQTNKNIKLDRNNKLRPEDRYIQTEKYGRREIQKRYEHEFQAGSLLPDILIKTPQNDIHFAYRFAGDAYANKRFEEFERAIKNKYGSNTEIKLKSRSGIMHDSKYLESWERGSADIRFAEFAGENRAHNRQFPAATVNMGRQPDGQEGTTSDRHVSVDYLFQNAPNSPWTQALKEGKLWDRVQVLARDGNGYMSPARLEYSDPEHFTQLMNRVGLPVSMGRQSHANSVKFEQFDLQASVIVADGPNLRDVRDLSQEKRQQLTQKDVLISDRNEKGQRTGTYTSVAEYERLMMKLPDDAAQLLAVPTDKYSREFVRPEAALPPISDSRRGYESRPRGTTVNSL
;
A
#
# COMPACT_ATOMS: atom_id res chain seq x y z
N MET A 1 -21.03 -25.97 42.59
CA MET A 1 -21.45 -27.27 43.13
C MET A 1 -20.83 -28.34 42.24
N ASP A 2 -19.77 -28.99 42.73
CA ASP A 2 -19.19 -30.20 42.14
C ASP A 2 -20.00 -31.44 42.53
N PRO A 3 -19.86 -32.54 41.78
CA PRO A 3 -19.42 -33.75 42.45
C PRO A 3 -18.32 -34.53 41.70
N LYS A 4 -17.33 -34.98 42.48
CA LYS A 4 -16.34 -36.03 42.15
C LYS A 4 -16.82 -37.40 42.61
N ALA A 5 -16.46 -38.46 41.88
CA ALA A 5 -16.09 -39.81 42.39
C ALA A 5 -15.59 -40.64 41.18
N TYR A 6 -14.29 -40.92 41.01
CA TYR A 6 -13.47 -42.01 41.55
C TYR A 6 -14.00 -43.44 41.32
N GLY A 7 -13.17 -44.25 40.64
CA GLY A 7 -13.31 -45.70 40.49
C GLY A 7 -12.15 -46.32 39.69
N ASP A 8 -11.18 -46.89 40.41
CA ASP A 8 -9.93 -47.50 39.97
C ASP A 8 -10.05 -48.85 39.23
N GLY A 9 -9.04 -49.12 38.39
CA GLY A 9 -8.23 -50.35 38.49
C GLY A 9 -8.47 -51.51 37.52
N LYS A 10 -7.51 -51.80 36.64
CA LYS A 10 -6.58 -52.95 36.78
C LYS A 10 -5.63 -53.11 35.58
N TYR A 11 -4.35 -53.27 35.92
CA TYR A 11 -3.24 -53.76 35.09
C TYR A 11 -3.45 -55.22 34.65
N ILE A 12 -3.05 -55.54 33.42
CA ILE A 12 -2.53 -56.87 33.03
C ILE A 12 -1.37 -56.67 32.04
N ASN A 13 -0.18 -57.11 32.45
CA ASN A 13 0.99 -57.44 31.60
C ASN A 13 1.21 -58.95 31.75
N VAL A 14 1.66 -59.63 30.67
CA VAL A 14 2.48 -60.87 30.56
C VAL A 14 2.47 -61.25 29.06
N THR A 15 3.55 -61.01 28.28
CA THR A 15 4.67 -61.94 27.90
C THR A 15 4.21 -63.24 27.23
N ASP A 16 4.87 -63.86 26.24
CA ASP A 16 6.15 -63.70 25.49
C ASP A 16 6.08 -64.66 24.28
N GLY A 17 6.98 -64.54 23.29
CA GLY A 17 7.44 -65.73 22.55
C GLY A 17 7.82 -65.59 21.06
N ASN A 18 9.10 -65.25 20.82
CA ASN A 18 10.04 -65.86 19.85
C ASN A 18 9.81 -65.66 18.32
N ASP A 19 10.81 -65.53 17.44
CA ASP A 19 12.27 -65.41 17.52
C ASP A 19 12.83 -65.11 16.10
N ALA A 20 14.13 -64.80 16.05
CA ALA A 20 15.09 -64.71 14.91
C ALA A 20 15.43 -63.28 14.44
N GLN A 21 16.50 -62.63 14.94
CA GLN A 21 17.96 -62.83 14.67
C GLN A 21 18.31 -62.69 13.17
N ASN A 22 19.31 -61.94 12.70
CA ASN A 22 20.55 -61.36 13.24
C ASN A 22 21.03 -60.25 12.26
N ALA A 23 21.57 -59.12 12.74
CA ALA A 23 23.02 -58.71 12.77
C ALA A 23 23.66 -58.34 11.41
N GLY A 24 24.61 -57.40 11.28
CA GLY A 24 25.29 -56.51 12.23
C GLY A 24 25.45 -55.08 11.63
N VAL A 25 25.61 -54.04 12.45
CA VAL A 25 26.88 -53.54 13.05
C VAL A 25 27.94 -53.22 12.00
N ASP A 26 28.15 -51.93 11.73
CA ASP A 26 29.47 -51.30 11.84
C ASP A 26 29.38 -49.77 11.84
N ASP A 27 29.90 -49.19 12.91
CA ASP A 27 30.21 -47.77 13.11
C ASP A 27 31.73 -47.63 12.96
N PRO A 28 32.25 -46.66 12.19
CA PRO A 28 33.53 -46.08 12.56
C PRO A 28 33.50 -44.55 12.59
N LYS A 29 33.87 -44.02 13.76
CA LYS A 29 34.34 -42.65 13.96
C LYS A 29 35.65 -42.36 13.19
N ARG A 30 35.72 -41.11 12.73
CA ARG A 30 36.89 -40.25 12.44
C ARG A 30 37.75 -40.57 11.20
N GLN A 31 37.69 -39.65 10.24
CA GLN A 31 38.88 -38.91 9.81
C GLN A 31 38.54 -37.51 9.30
N LYS A 32 39.42 -36.57 9.65
CA LYS A 32 39.40 -35.14 9.38
C LYS A 32 40.11 -34.91 8.04
N THR A 33 39.54 -34.13 7.14
CA THR A 33 40.31 -33.39 6.13
C THR A 33 39.62 -32.07 5.86
N GLU A 34 40.41 -31.01 6.01
CA GLU A 34 40.06 -29.61 5.89
C GLU A 34 40.01 -29.19 4.41
N GLY A 35 39.18 -28.19 4.10
CA GLY A 35 39.44 -27.23 3.02
C GLY A 35 38.41 -27.14 1.89
N ALA A 36 37.40 -26.27 2.06
CA ALA A 36 37.09 -25.16 1.14
C ALA A 36 35.77 -24.47 1.55
N ASN A 37 35.91 -23.34 2.24
CA ASN A 37 34.84 -22.41 2.56
C ASN A 37 34.31 -21.70 1.31
N SER A 38 32.99 -21.54 1.20
CA SER A 38 32.36 -20.30 0.72
C SER A 38 30.91 -20.20 1.22
N ASN A 39 30.76 -19.76 2.48
CA ASN A 39 29.52 -19.16 2.96
C ASN A 39 29.59 -17.66 2.65
N THR A 40 28.80 -17.19 1.68
CA THR A 40 28.52 -15.76 1.49
C THR A 40 27.10 -15.45 1.95
N LEU A 41 26.98 -15.25 3.28
CA LEU A 41 25.90 -14.47 3.88
C LEU A 41 26.15 -12.99 3.53
N PHE A 42 25.23 -12.37 2.80
CA PHE A 42 25.23 -10.92 2.61
C PHE A 42 24.70 -10.25 3.87
N ASP A 43 25.60 -9.97 4.82
CA ASP A 43 25.37 -8.97 5.86
C ASP A 43 25.56 -7.57 5.25
N VAL A 44 24.45 -6.85 5.05
CA VAL A 44 24.51 -5.41 4.77
C VAL A 44 24.62 -4.67 6.10
N HIS A 45 25.84 -4.61 6.63
CA HIS A 45 26.23 -3.63 7.63
C HIS A 45 26.22 -2.23 6.99
N MET A 46 25.40 -1.33 7.52
CA MET A 46 25.59 0.12 7.39
C MET A 46 26.30 0.59 8.66
N THR A 47 27.63 0.49 8.67
CA THR A 47 28.49 1.03 9.73
C THR A 47 28.82 2.49 9.42
N GLY A 48 28.40 3.39 10.31
CA GLY A 48 29.09 4.65 10.56
C GLY A 48 30.29 4.37 11.46
N SER A 49 31.43 4.96 11.13
CA SER A 49 32.74 4.80 11.74
C SER A 49 32.79 5.07 13.25
N HIS A 50 33.58 4.24 13.93
CA HIS A 50 33.92 4.25 15.36
C HIS A 50 34.75 5.47 15.80
N GLU A 51 34.55 5.91 17.05
CA GLU A 51 35.61 5.91 18.07
C GLU A 51 34.97 5.70 19.45
N THR A 52 35.50 4.71 20.18
CA THR A 52 35.08 4.25 21.51
C THR A 52 36.11 4.70 22.54
N LEU A 53 35.64 5.23 23.67
CA LEU A 53 36.28 5.03 24.96
C LEU A 53 35.22 5.03 26.07
N GLU A 54 35.12 3.88 26.74
CA GLU A 54 34.20 3.60 27.85
C GLU A 54 34.76 4.15 29.17
N HIS A 55 33.90 4.69 30.04
CA HIS A 55 33.65 4.11 31.39
C HIS A 55 32.61 4.89 32.21
N ASN A 56 31.55 4.15 32.56
CA ASN A 56 30.86 4.01 33.85
C ASN A 56 30.39 5.21 34.73
N MET A 57 29.06 5.17 34.94
CA MET A 57 28.29 5.27 36.19
C MET A 57 27.99 6.63 36.88
N HIS A 58 26.67 6.81 37.04
CA HIS A 58 25.90 7.43 38.13
C HIS A 58 25.88 8.95 38.38
N GLU A 59 24.62 9.42 38.55
CA GLU A 59 24.13 10.60 39.30
C GLU A 59 24.23 11.99 38.66
N SER A 60 23.06 12.66 38.57
CA SER A 60 22.91 14.12 38.51
C SER A 60 23.23 14.70 39.90
N PRO A 61 23.75 15.94 40.04
CA PRO A 61 22.94 17.15 39.80
C PRO A 61 23.68 18.42 39.31
N THR A 62 22.88 19.42 38.93
CA THR A 62 23.10 20.87 38.77
C THR A 62 24.45 21.51 39.18
N HIS A 63 25.05 22.29 38.28
CA HIS A 63 25.40 23.71 38.51
C HIS A 63 25.87 24.43 37.22
N THR A 64 25.42 25.67 37.05
CA THR A 64 25.93 26.74 36.18
C THR A 64 27.30 27.23 36.62
N GLU A 65 28.23 27.48 35.69
CA GLU A 65 29.15 28.65 35.69
C GLU A 65 29.55 29.04 34.25
N ASP A 66 29.48 30.34 34.00
CA ASP A 66 29.98 31.09 32.84
C ASP A 66 31.51 31.24 32.89
N LEU A 67 32.15 31.41 31.72
CA LEU A 67 33.06 32.53 31.38
C LEU A 67 34.06 32.19 30.25
N GLU A 68 33.99 33.05 29.21
CA GLU A 68 35.08 33.70 28.46
C GLU A 68 36.14 32.84 27.73
N SER A 69 36.18 32.84 26.40
CA SER A 69 36.63 33.89 25.44
C SER A 69 38.14 33.81 25.12
N HIS A 70 38.45 33.51 23.86
CA HIS A 70 39.55 34.17 23.17
C HIS A 70 39.25 34.22 21.68
N PHE A 71 38.73 35.38 21.26
CA PHE A 71 38.91 35.91 19.91
C PHE A 71 40.22 36.71 19.89
N ASP A 72 40.90 36.66 18.75
CA ASP A 72 41.70 37.73 18.12
C ASP A 72 41.60 37.37 16.63
N GLU A 73 40.80 38.02 15.79
CA GLU A 73 40.67 39.45 15.46
C GLU A 73 41.90 40.02 14.74
N GLY A 74 41.64 40.72 13.63
CA GLY A 74 42.63 41.20 12.66
C GLY A 74 42.02 41.35 11.25
N THR A 75 40.81 41.92 11.05
CA THR A 75 40.53 43.37 10.79
C THR A 75 41.28 43.89 9.53
N LEU A 76 40.76 44.56 8.49
CA LEU A 76 39.64 45.46 8.14
C LEU A 76 39.53 45.42 6.58
N GLY A 77 38.53 45.85 5.83
CA GLY A 77 37.31 46.63 6.04
C GLY A 77 36.73 47.06 4.67
N TYR A 78 35.42 47.28 4.64
CA TYR A 78 34.62 48.19 3.80
C TYR A 78 35.16 48.72 2.44
N GLN A 79 34.39 48.52 1.35
CA GLN A 79 33.57 49.58 0.68
C GLN A 79 32.92 49.12 -0.63
N SER A 80 31.77 49.73 -0.89
CA SER A 80 30.91 49.68 -2.09
C SER A 80 31.52 50.43 -3.29
N GLY A 81 31.20 50.02 -4.52
CA GLY A 81 31.34 50.89 -5.70
C GLY A 81 31.35 50.17 -7.05
N HIS A 82 30.40 50.51 -7.92
CA HIS A 82 30.35 50.17 -9.34
C HIS A 82 31.60 50.66 -10.10
N ASP A 83 32.17 49.87 -11.00
CA ASP A 83 32.06 50.04 -12.47
C ASP A 83 32.95 49.09 -13.27
N SER A 84 32.53 48.88 -14.51
CA SER A 84 33.00 47.89 -15.50
C SER A 84 34.44 48.07 -15.98
N THR A 85 35.13 46.96 -16.29
CA THR A 85 35.66 46.69 -17.66
C THR A 85 36.25 45.27 -17.81
N SER A 86 35.90 44.71 -18.97
CA SER A 86 36.25 43.43 -19.59
C SER A 86 37.67 42.86 -19.40
N VAL A 87 37.73 41.56 -19.08
CA VAL A 87 38.65 40.62 -19.75
C VAL A 87 37.90 39.32 -20.04
N HIS A 88 37.67 39.02 -21.33
CA HIS A 88 37.18 37.74 -21.80
C HIS A 88 38.20 36.62 -21.53
N GLY A 89 37.76 35.58 -20.84
CA GLY A 89 38.39 34.27 -20.82
C GLY A 89 37.30 33.21 -20.83
N TYR A 90 37.16 32.54 -21.98
CA TYR A 90 36.21 31.46 -22.24
C TYR A 90 36.24 30.40 -21.14
N GLN A 91 35.14 30.22 -20.41
CA GLN A 91 34.81 28.97 -19.73
C GLN A 91 33.34 28.93 -19.27
N SER A 92 32.68 27.83 -19.63
CA SER A 92 31.41 27.31 -19.11
C SER A 92 30.10 27.94 -19.59
N GLU A 93 29.67 27.51 -20.79
CA GLU A 93 28.25 27.40 -21.18
C GLU A 93 27.48 26.33 -20.36
N GLY A 94 27.99 25.89 -19.20
CA GLY A 94 27.43 24.80 -18.39
C GLY A 94 26.59 25.23 -17.17
N GLU A 95 26.60 26.51 -16.78
CA GLU A 95 25.90 26.95 -15.55
C GLU A 95 24.53 27.60 -15.81
N ASN A 96 24.26 28.05 -17.04
CA ASN A 96 22.97 28.67 -17.38
C ASN A 96 21.86 27.65 -17.73
N ASP A 97 22.23 26.40 -18.05
CA ASP A 97 21.26 25.38 -18.49
C ASP A 97 20.61 24.61 -17.33
N LEU A 98 21.22 24.66 -16.15
CA LEU A 98 20.64 24.13 -14.93
C LEU A 98 19.56 25.09 -14.40
N SER A 99 19.85 26.39 -14.33
CA SER A 99 18.91 27.40 -13.83
C SER A 99 17.58 27.47 -14.60
N SER A 100 17.59 27.16 -15.90
CA SER A 100 16.39 27.07 -16.75
C SER A 100 15.57 25.79 -16.47
N LEU A 101 16.23 24.66 -16.15
CA LEU A 101 15.59 23.43 -15.66
C LEU A 101 14.92 23.62 -14.29
N PHE A 102 15.43 24.55 -13.46
CA PHE A 102 14.87 24.83 -12.13
C PHE A 102 13.66 25.77 -12.13
N ALA A 103 13.37 26.49 -13.21
CA ALA A 103 12.37 27.57 -13.23
C ALA A 103 10.90 27.12 -13.10
N ASN A 104 10.59 25.84 -13.38
CA ASN A 104 9.20 25.32 -13.40
C ASN A 104 8.89 24.31 -12.27
N MET A 105 9.72 24.26 -11.24
CA MET A 105 9.73 23.15 -10.28
C MET A 105 9.02 23.49 -8.98
N ALA A 106 7.72 23.22 -8.93
CA ALA A 106 6.88 23.50 -7.77
C ALA A 106 6.56 22.24 -6.96
N LEU A 107 6.24 22.40 -5.68
CA LEU A 107 5.36 21.42 -5.03
C LEU A 107 4.01 21.40 -5.79
N PRO A 108 3.32 20.25 -5.87
CA PRO A 108 2.02 20.18 -6.53
C PRO A 108 1.05 21.21 -5.93
N GLY A 109 0.65 22.25 -6.69
CA GLY A 109 -0.24 23.32 -6.23
C GLY A 109 0.39 24.72 -6.14
N HIS A 110 1.17 25.13 -7.15
CA HIS A 110 1.99 26.35 -7.14
C HIS A 110 1.21 27.68 -6.96
N ASP A 111 -0.11 27.68 -7.13
CA ASP A 111 -0.94 28.85 -6.82
C ASP A 111 -1.03 29.03 -5.31
N ARG A 112 -0.56 30.17 -4.79
CA ARG A 112 -0.63 30.45 -3.35
C ARG A 112 -2.07 30.45 -2.89
N ARG A 113 -2.44 29.41 -2.15
CA ARG A 113 -3.79 29.22 -1.64
C ARG A 113 -3.85 29.57 -0.16
N PRO A 114 -4.95 30.16 0.31
CA PRO A 114 -5.15 30.38 1.73
C PRO A 114 -5.20 29.07 2.53
N ASP A 115 -5.45 27.93 1.87
CA ASP A 115 -5.52 26.59 2.44
C ASP A 115 -4.40 25.64 1.98
N GLU A 116 -3.27 26.17 1.49
CA GLU A 116 -2.15 25.37 0.97
C GLU A 116 -1.47 24.49 2.04
N TYR A 117 -1.55 24.86 3.32
CA TYR A 117 -1.16 23.99 4.42
C TYR A 117 -2.05 24.10 5.66
N ILE A 118 -2.04 23.03 6.48
CA ILE A 118 -2.69 22.94 7.80
C ILE A 118 -1.64 22.56 8.84
N LEU A 119 -1.61 23.28 9.97
CA LEU A 119 -0.82 22.91 11.15
C LEU A 119 -1.70 22.14 12.13
N VAL A 120 -1.37 20.87 12.35
CA VAL A 120 -2.07 20.02 13.32
C VAL A 120 -1.23 19.89 14.58
N ARG A 121 -1.89 20.03 15.74
CA ARG A 121 -1.31 19.81 17.08
C ARG A 121 -2.12 18.80 17.87
N GLN A 122 -1.44 18.02 18.71
CA GLN A 122 -2.10 17.21 19.75
C GLN A 122 -2.56 18.10 20.90
N THR A 123 -3.75 17.86 21.40
CA THR A 123 -4.39 18.63 22.50
C THR A 123 -4.84 17.74 23.66
N GLY A 124 -4.57 16.45 23.56
CA GLY A 124 -4.90 15.42 24.54
C GLY A 124 -4.81 14.03 23.91
N GLN A 125 -5.07 13.00 24.71
CA GLN A 125 -5.11 11.61 24.22
C GLN A 125 -6.14 11.48 23.09
N ASP A 126 -5.66 11.07 21.90
CA ASP A 126 -6.45 10.95 20.66
C ASP A 126 -7.26 12.21 20.28
N ARG A 127 -6.80 13.41 20.69
CA ARG A 127 -7.47 14.70 20.42
C ARG A 127 -6.55 15.65 19.69
N PHE A 128 -7.03 16.21 18.59
CA PHE A 128 -6.24 17.02 17.66
C PHE A 128 -6.98 18.30 17.31
N ALA A 129 -6.22 19.37 17.11
CA ALA A 129 -6.70 20.63 16.58
C ALA A 129 -5.88 21.01 15.34
N GLY A 130 -6.54 21.53 14.32
CA GLY A 130 -5.91 21.98 13.08
C GLY A 130 -6.20 23.46 12.83
N THR A 131 -5.20 24.19 12.36
CA THR A 131 -5.36 25.57 11.91
C THR A 131 -4.80 25.70 10.50
N ILE A 132 -5.60 26.20 9.57
CA ILE A 132 -5.20 26.48 8.19
C ILE A 132 -4.32 27.74 8.14
N LYS A 133 -3.37 27.79 7.20
CA LYS A 133 -2.52 28.96 6.90
C LYS A 133 -3.28 30.29 6.98
N GLY A 134 -4.38 30.43 6.24
CA GLY A 134 -5.17 31.66 6.18
C GLY A 134 -5.83 32.10 7.50
N ASN A 135 -5.93 31.20 8.48
CA ASN A 135 -6.56 31.45 9.78
C ASN A 135 -5.53 31.50 10.93
N LEU A 136 -4.21 31.53 10.63
CA LEU A 136 -3.18 31.71 11.65
C LEU A 136 -3.23 33.15 12.18
N ASN A 137 -3.38 33.29 13.50
CA ASN A 137 -3.42 34.59 14.18
C ASN A 137 -2.02 35.17 14.51
N HIS A 138 -0.96 34.43 14.19
CA HIS A 138 0.44 34.83 14.37
C HIS A 138 1.30 34.11 13.33
N LEU A 139 2.56 34.52 13.20
CA LEU A 139 3.56 33.83 12.37
C LEU A 139 4.21 32.72 13.21
N PRO A 140 3.96 31.43 12.93
CA PRO A 140 4.50 30.35 13.74
C PRO A 140 6.03 30.33 13.72
N THR A 141 6.62 29.98 14.86
CA THR A 141 8.08 29.85 14.95
C THR A 141 8.57 28.57 14.25
N LYS A 142 9.88 28.49 13.97
CA LYS A 142 10.51 27.26 13.47
C LYS A 142 10.22 26.04 14.36
N ALA A 143 10.23 26.24 15.68
CA ALA A 143 9.94 25.20 16.65
C ALA A 143 8.48 24.74 16.56
N GLU A 144 7.53 25.66 16.44
CA GLU A 144 6.11 25.34 16.30
C GLU A 144 5.80 24.60 14.99
N PHE A 145 6.40 25.04 13.89
CA PHE A 145 6.32 24.31 12.62
C PHE A 145 6.84 22.88 12.76
N ASN A 146 8.01 22.69 13.38
CA ASN A 146 8.61 21.37 13.58
C ASN A 146 7.87 20.51 14.63
N ALA A 147 7.17 21.11 15.59
CA ALA A 147 6.35 20.39 16.55
C ALA A 147 5.01 19.92 15.94
N SER A 148 4.53 20.62 14.91
CA SER A 148 3.26 20.33 14.25
C SER A 148 3.38 19.18 13.25
N CYS A 149 2.29 18.42 13.10
CA CYS A 149 2.07 17.64 11.88
C CYS A 149 1.61 18.60 10.78
N ARG A 150 2.51 18.91 9.84
CA ARG A 150 2.24 19.84 8.74
C ARG A 150 1.64 19.09 7.56
N LEU A 151 0.45 19.49 7.15
CA LEU A 151 -0.28 18.89 6.04
C LEU A 151 -0.25 19.81 4.82
N TYR A 152 0.33 19.36 3.71
CA TYR A 152 0.50 20.13 2.48
C TYR A 152 -0.55 19.73 1.45
N ARG A 153 -1.29 20.72 0.92
CA ARG A 153 -2.33 20.51 -0.09
C ARG A 153 -1.70 20.23 -1.44
N ASP A 154 -2.18 19.20 -2.16
CA ASP A 154 -1.81 18.96 -3.56
C ASP A 154 -2.83 19.59 -4.54
N GLY A 155 -2.56 19.44 -5.85
CA GLY A 155 -3.40 20.03 -6.92
C GLY A 155 -4.87 19.56 -6.94
N VAL A 156 -5.20 18.43 -6.33
CA VAL A 156 -6.57 17.88 -6.26
C VAL A 156 -7.19 18.01 -4.87
N GLY A 157 -6.49 18.66 -3.94
CA GLY A 157 -6.96 18.90 -2.59
C GLY A 157 -6.73 17.78 -1.59
N ASN A 158 -5.90 16.79 -1.89
CA ASN A 158 -5.38 15.86 -0.88
C ASN A 158 -4.36 16.59 0.00
N TYR A 159 -4.21 16.13 1.24
CA TYR A 159 -3.24 16.69 2.17
C TYR A 159 -2.19 15.64 2.57
N TYR A 160 -0.92 15.96 2.34
CA TYR A 160 0.22 15.08 2.59
C TYR A 160 0.97 15.49 3.86
N PRO A 161 1.33 14.56 4.76
CA PRO A 161 2.28 14.84 5.83
C PRO A 161 3.72 14.94 5.29
N PRO A 162 4.68 15.50 6.07
CA PRO A 162 6.00 15.88 5.58
C PRO A 162 6.82 14.80 4.85
N PRO A 163 6.98 13.57 5.39
CA PRO A 163 7.81 12.58 4.70
C PRO A 163 7.20 12.15 3.36
N LEU A 164 5.87 12.12 3.27
CA LEU A 164 5.17 11.74 2.04
C LEU A 164 5.09 12.87 1.03
N ALA A 165 4.97 14.13 1.49
CA ALA A 165 5.06 15.29 0.63
C ALA A 165 6.46 15.41 -0.01
N PHE A 166 7.51 15.14 0.77
CA PHE A 166 8.89 15.07 0.28
C PHE A 166 9.07 13.91 -0.73
N ASP A 167 8.56 12.72 -0.41
CA ASP A 167 8.68 11.57 -1.31
C ASP A 167 7.85 11.70 -2.59
N LYS A 168 6.77 12.49 -2.57
CA LYS A 168 5.95 12.82 -3.74
C LYS A 168 6.64 13.75 -4.76
N ILE A 169 7.73 14.42 -4.40
CA ILE A 169 8.51 15.20 -5.37
C ILE A 169 9.09 14.22 -6.40
N ASP A 170 8.62 14.34 -7.63
CA ASP A 170 9.06 13.50 -8.75
C ASP A 170 10.42 13.97 -9.28
N LEU A 171 11.19 13.00 -9.78
CA LEU A 171 12.46 13.31 -10.48
C LEU A 171 12.15 13.58 -11.96
N PRO A 172 12.76 14.62 -12.56
CA PRO A 172 12.69 14.84 -13.99
C PRO A 172 13.21 13.60 -14.72
N GLU A 173 12.59 13.23 -15.82
CA GLU A 173 12.91 12.00 -16.56
C GLU A 173 14.39 11.90 -16.94
N GLN A 174 14.98 13.02 -17.37
CA GLN A 174 16.40 13.13 -17.71
C GLN A 174 17.32 12.84 -16.50
N LEU A 175 16.97 13.37 -15.32
CA LEU A 175 17.69 13.12 -14.07
C LEU A 175 17.46 11.68 -13.59
N GLY A 176 16.24 11.15 -13.74
CA GLY A 176 15.93 9.75 -13.49
C GLY A 176 16.83 8.84 -14.31
N ALA A 177 16.90 9.06 -15.63
CA ALA A 177 17.69 8.26 -16.55
C ALA A 177 19.20 8.31 -16.27
N SER A 178 19.74 9.48 -15.90
CA SER A 178 21.16 9.61 -15.54
C SER A 178 21.48 8.89 -14.23
N LEU A 179 20.62 9.03 -13.22
CA LEU A 179 20.74 8.34 -11.94
C LEU A 179 20.53 6.84 -12.02
N HIS A 180 19.76 6.36 -13.00
CA HIS A 180 19.53 4.94 -13.23
C HIS A 180 20.80 4.18 -13.64
N LYS A 181 21.86 4.88 -14.07
CA LYS A 181 23.17 4.32 -14.41
C LYS A 181 24.08 4.10 -13.19
N LEU A 182 23.72 4.64 -12.03
CA LEU A 182 24.46 4.50 -10.78
C LEU A 182 23.97 3.31 -9.95
N GLU A 183 24.86 2.79 -9.11
CA GLU A 183 24.54 1.78 -8.09
C GLU A 183 23.47 2.30 -7.11
N PRO A 184 22.61 1.43 -6.53
CA PRO A 184 21.50 1.86 -5.67
C PRO A 184 21.91 2.75 -4.49
N LYS A 185 23.09 2.48 -3.90
CA LYS A 185 23.64 3.28 -2.79
C LYS A 185 24.04 4.69 -3.25
N GLU A 186 24.65 4.79 -4.43
CA GLU A 186 25.13 6.04 -5.00
C GLU A 186 23.98 6.88 -5.59
N ARG A 187 22.90 6.23 -6.03
CA ARG A 187 21.66 6.88 -6.52
C ARG A 187 20.93 7.68 -5.44
N SER A 188 21.04 7.27 -4.18
CA SER A 188 20.19 7.80 -3.10
C SER A 188 20.54 9.24 -2.72
N LYS A 189 21.83 9.59 -2.67
CA LYS A 189 22.31 10.93 -2.30
C LYS A 189 21.87 12.04 -3.28
N PRO A 190 22.11 11.96 -4.59
CA PRO A 190 21.70 13.00 -5.54
C PRO A 190 20.18 13.09 -5.66
N ARG A 191 19.46 11.96 -5.59
CA ARG A 191 17.99 11.96 -5.52
C ARG A 191 17.46 12.74 -4.32
N PHE A 192 18.07 12.55 -3.15
CA PHE A 192 17.68 13.26 -1.94
C PHE A 192 18.00 14.75 -2.04
N GLN A 193 19.18 15.12 -2.54
CA GLN A 193 19.59 16.53 -2.72
C GLN A 193 18.64 17.30 -3.64
N TYR A 194 18.30 16.71 -4.79
CA TYR A 194 17.33 17.32 -5.71
C TYR A 194 15.98 17.58 -5.02
N LYS A 195 15.44 16.57 -4.32
CA LYS A 195 14.18 16.74 -3.57
C LYS A 195 14.30 17.77 -2.46
N LEU A 196 15.45 17.85 -1.80
CA LEU A 196 15.74 18.80 -0.73
C LEU A 196 15.74 20.25 -1.24
N GLU A 197 16.27 20.51 -2.42
CA GLU A 197 16.24 21.83 -3.05
C GLU A 197 14.80 22.27 -3.37
N VAL A 198 14.02 21.40 -4.00
CA VAL A 198 12.59 21.65 -4.30
C VAL A 198 11.80 21.88 -3.01
N TRP A 199 12.03 21.05 -2.00
CA TRP A 199 11.43 21.15 -0.68
C TRP A 199 11.75 22.49 -0.02
N ASN A 200 13.02 22.88 0.03
CA ASN A 200 13.47 24.10 0.68
C ASN A 200 12.92 25.35 -0.02
N ARG A 201 12.97 25.39 -1.36
CA ARG A 201 12.40 26.50 -2.13
C ARG A 201 10.91 26.67 -1.85
N ALA A 202 10.14 25.58 -1.93
CA ALA A 202 8.71 25.66 -1.68
C ALA A 202 8.37 26.06 -0.24
N HIS A 203 9.17 25.64 0.75
CA HIS A 203 9.01 26.10 2.13
C HIS A 203 9.28 27.60 2.29
N ALA A 204 10.32 28.11 1.64
CA ALA A 204 10.62 29.54 1.62
C ALA A 204 9.47 30.34 0.99
N GLU A 205 8.88 29.83 -0.10
CA GLU A 205 7.71 30.44 -0.74
C GLU A 205 6.48 30.42 0.19
N MET A 206 6.20 29.30 0.85
CA MET A 206 5.06 29.20 1.79
C MET A 206 5.25 29.99 3.10
N GLY A 207 6.47 30.47 3.38
CA GLY A 207 6.83 31.13 4.64
C GLY A 207 6.99 30.17 5.82
N ILE A 208 7.27 28.90 5.56
CA ILE A 208 7.45 27.86 6.60
C ILE A 208 8.92 27.77 6.99
N THR A 209 9.24 28.11 8.23
CA THR A 209 10.63 28.11 8.73
C THR A 209 11.08 26.78 9.35
N GLY A 210 10.13 25.93 9.76
CA GLY A 210 10.40 24.55 10.22
C GLY A 210 10.24 23.54 9.09
N THR A 211 11.35 23.12 8.50
CA THR A 211 11.39 22.30 7.28
C THR A 211 11.79 20.84 7.52
N ALA A 212 11.74 20.35 8.77
CA ALA A 212 12.12 18.98 9.09
C ALA A 212 11.22 17.95 8.37
N ILE A 213 11.81 16.96 7.69
CA ILE A 213 11.07 16.02 6.83
C ILE A 213 10.47 14.84 7.63
N PHE A 214 11.08 14.45 8.76
CA PHE A 214 10.66 13.31 9.60
C PHE A 214 10.62 11.95 8.89
N TYR A 215 11.59 11.67 8.01
CA TYR A 215 11.68 10.39 7.29
C TYR A 215 12.31 9.26 8.13
N GLN A 216 12.93 9.59 9.27
CA GLN A 216 13.64 8.65 10.13
C GLN A 216 12.71 7.54 10.59
N THR A 217 13.13 6.29 10.39
CA THR A 217 12.42 5.10 10.86
C THR A 217 12.71 4.82 12.32
N ASN A 218 11.73 4.29 13.05
CA ASN A 218 11.97 3.79 14.40
C ASN A 218 12.93 2.60 14.36
N LYS A 219 14.17 2.81 14.82
CA LYS A 219 15.26 1.82 14.77
C LYS A 219 15.02 0.59 15.64
N ASN A 220 14.08 0.65 16.58
CA ASN A 220 13.74 -0.47 17.46
C ASN A 220 12.84 -1.50 16.77
N ILE A 221 12.24 -1.16 15.63
CA ILE A 221 11.31 -2.03 14.89
C ILE A 221 12.02 -2.64 13.69
N LYS A 222 12.14 -3.97 13.69
CA LYS A 222 12.72 -4.73 12.58
C LYS A 222 11.65 -5.13 11.56
N LEU A 223 12.00 -5.04 10.28
CA LEU A 223 11.15 -5.48 9.18
C LEU A 223 11.17 -7.01 9.07
N ASP A 224 10.12 -7.56 8.45
CA ASP A 224 10.05 -8.97 8.10
C ASP A 224 10.96 -9.32 6.90
N ARG A 225 10.95 -10.59 6.47
CA ARG A 225 11.72 -11.07 5.31
C ARG A 225 11.33 -10.41 3.98
N ASN A 226 10.17 -9.75 3.92
CA ASN A 226 9.68 -9.03 2.76
C ASN A 226 9.95 -7.52 2.84
N ASN A 227 10.78 -7.06 3.78
CA ASN A 227 11.04 -5.66 4.07
C ASN A 227 9.77 -4.86 4.38
N LYS A 228 8.78 -5.49 5.04
CA LYS A 228 7.53 -4.86 5.50
C LYS A 228 7.42 -4.90 7.03
N LEU A 229 6.55 -4.06 7.59
CA LEU A 229 6.23 -4.12 9.01
C LEU A 229 5.58 -5.46 9.34
N ARG A 230 5.98 -6.07 10.46
CA ARG A 230 5.34 -7.26 10.99
C ARG A 230 3.88 -6.97 11.38
N PRO A 231 2.98 -7.96 11.39
CA PRO A 231 1.58 -7.76 11.73
C PRO A 231 1.33 -7.03 13.05
N GLU A 232 2.14 -7.30 14.07
CA GLU A 232 2.10 -6.65 15.38
C GLU A 232 2.57 -5.19 15.36
N ASP A 233 3.49 -4.84 14.45
CA ASP A 233 4.14 -3.53 14.41
C ASP A 233 3.41 -2.53 13.51
N ARG A 234 2.38 -2.92 12.76
CA ARG A 234 1.72 -2.02 11.80
C ARG A 234 0.43 -1.39 12.31
N TYR A 235 0.13 -1.46 13.61
CA TYR A 235 -1.07 -0.84 14.19
C TYR A 235 -0.76 0.25 15.20
N ILE A 236 -1.52 1.34 15.16
CA ILE A 236 -1.64 2.32 16.24
C ILE A 236 -2.87 1.99 17.06
N GLN A 237 -2.69 1.86 18.37
CA GLN A 237 -3.79 1.71 19.32
C GLN A 237 -4.29 3.09 19.73
N THR A 238 -5.59 3.34 19.54
CA THR A 238 -6.26 4.47 20.18
C THR A 238 -6.88 4.02 21.49
N GLU A 239 -7.06 4.93 22.45
CA GLU A 239 -7.65 4.63 23.76
C GLU A 239 -9.11 4.16 23.61
N LYS A 240 -9.87 4.78 22.69
CA LYS A 240 -11.33 4.62 22.60
C LYS A 240 -11.86 4.10 21.27
N TYR A 241 -11.09 4.19 20.19
CA TYR A 241 -11.60 4.02 18.82
C TYR A 241 -11.06 2.76 18.13
N GLY A 242 -10.36 1.89 18.87
CA GLY A 242 -9.77 0.66 18.35
C GLY A 242 -8.41 0.88 17.65
N ARG A 243 -8.00 -0.10 16.86
CA ARG A 243 -6.71 -0.11 16.16
C ARG A 243 -6.81 0.52 14.78
N ARG A 244 -5.72 1.14 14.31
CA ARG A 244 -5.58 1.66 12.94
C ARG A 244 -4.29 1.16 12.32
N GLU A 245 -4.38 0.58 11.12
CA GLU A 245 -3.21 0.12 10.38
C GLU A 245 -2.43 1.32 9.80
N ILE A 246 -1.10 1.23 9.85
CA ILE A 246 -0.16 2.22 9.33
C ILE A 246 0.85 1.59 8.37
N GLN A 247 1.33 2.35 7.40
CA GLN A 247 2.26 1.86 6.37
C GLN A 247 3.71 1.75 6.85
N LYS A 248 4.16 2.66 7.74
CA LYS A 248 5.56 2.80 8.15
C LYS A 248 5.66 3.31 9.59
N ARG A 249 6.66 2.81 10.32
CA ARG A 249 7.01 3.25 11.68
C ARG A 249 8.07 4.33 11.64
N TYR A 250 7.68 5.56 11.93
CA TYR A 250 8.58 6.71 12.02
C TYR A 250 9.08 6.89 13.45
N GLU A 251 10.26 7.47 13.61
CA GLU A 251 10.77 7.92 14.91
C GLU A 251 9.87 9.03 15.50
N HIS A 252 9.40 9.92 14.64
CA HIS A 252 8.54 11.05 14.99
C HIS A 252 7.10 10.80 14.48
N GLU A 253 6.38 9.86 15.10
CA GLU A 253 5.10 9.33 14.59
C GLU A 253 4.03 10.42 14.37
N PHE A 254 3.92 11.41 15.27
CA PHE A 254 2.95 12.49 15.15
C PHE A 254 3.26 13.40 13.96
N GLN A 255 4.48 13.95 13.93
CA GLN A 255 4.91 14.90 12.91
C GLN A 255 4.94 14.27 11.51
N ALA A 256 5.20 12.97 11.42
CA ALA A 256 5.15 12.19 10.19
C ALA A 256 3.72 11.89 9.70
N GLY A 257 2.67 12.28 10.43
CA GLY A 257 1.26 12.08 10.06
C GLY A 257 0.68 10.70 10.35
N SER A 258 1.43 9.83 11.04
CA SER A 258 0.99 8.44 11.30
C SER A 258 -0.11 8.37 12.38
N LEU A 259 -0.19 9.38 13.27
CA LEU A 259 -1.13 9.41 14.41
C LEU A 259 -2.43 10.20 14.15
N LEU A 260 -2.67 10.68 12.93
CA LEU A 260 -3.85 11.51 12.65
C LEU A 260 -5.18 10.75 12.78
N PRO A 261 -6.30 11.44 13.03
CA PRO A 261 -7.65 10.87 12.99
C PRO A 261 -8.08 10.38 11.61
N ASP A 262 -9.18 9.62 11.57
CA ASP A 262 -9.72 9.02 10.35
C ASP A 262 -10.23 10.07 9.35
N ILE A 263 -10.86 11.13 9.86
CA ILE A 263 -11.59 12.12 9.06
C ILE A 263 -11.12 13.53 9.42
N LEU A 264 -10.85 14.36 8.40
CA LEU A 264 -10.65 15.80 8.51
C LEU A 264 -11.74 16.52 7.71
N ILE A 265 -12.48 17.40 8.37
CA ILE A 265 -13.51 18.26 7.78
C ILE A 265 -12.95 19.68 7.73
N LYS A 266 -12.93 20.28 6.54
CA LYS A 266 -12.57 21.68 6.31
C LYS A 266 -13.80 22.45 5.88
N THR A 267 -14.29 23.34 6.74
CA THR A 267 -15.47 24.19 6.45
C THR A 267 -15.15 25.21 5.35
N PRO A 268 -16.17 25.88 4.75
CA PRO A 268 -15.94 26.98 3.81
C PRO A 268 -15.13 28.14 4.41
N GLN A 269 -15.20 28.32 5.73
CA GLN A 269 -14.43 29.31 6.50
C GLN A 269 -13.01 28.84 6.84
N ASN A 270 -12.59 27.66 6.35
CA ASN A 270 -11.32 27.02 6.65
C ASN A 270 -11.12 26.62 8.12
N ASP A 271 -12.22 26.36 8.85
CA ASP A 271 -12.15 25.73 10.16
C ASP A 271 -11.96 24.21 10.01
N ILE A 272 -11.15 23.64 10.90
CA ILE A 272 -10.81 22.21 10.88
C ILE A 272 -11.50 21.48 12.01
N HIS A 273 -12.24 20.42 11.67
CA HIS A 273 -12.75 19.45 12.62
C HIS A 273 -12.18 18.07 12.31
N PHE A 274 -11.77 17.36 13.35
CA PHE A 274 -11.31 15.99 13.24
C PHE A 274 -12.32 15.02 13.84
N ALA A 275 -12.44 13.82 13.27
CA ALA A 275 -13.28 12.75 13.80
C ALA A 275 -12.60 11.38 13.65
N TYR A 276 -12.90 10.51 14.61
CA TYR A 276 -12.65 9.07 14.53
C TYR A 276 -13.97 8.34 14.31
N ARG A 277 -13.91 7.26 13.54
CA ARG A 277 -14.97 6.25 13.53
C ARG A 277 -14.68 5.17 14.56
N PHE A 278 -15.70 4.46 14.99
CA PHE A 278 -15.54 3.26 15.82
C PHE A 278 -16.73 2.33 15.62
N ALA A 279 -16.54 1.05 15.95
CA ALA A 279 -17.60 0.06 15.83
C ALA A 279 -18.81 0.46 16.69
N GLY A 280 -19.99 0.57 16.06
CA GLY A 280 -21.23 0.96 16.74
C GLY A 280 -21.42 2.47 16.96
N ASP A 281 -20.64 3.33 16.28
CA ASP A 281 -20.87 4.78 16.32
C ASP A 281 -22.19 5.21 15.64
N ALA A 282 -22.49 6.51 15.66
CA ALA A 282 -23.74 7.07 15.09
C ALA A 282 -23.93 6.82 13.58
N TYR A 283 -22.84 6.46 12.87
CA TYR A 283 -22.83 6.13 11.45
C TYR A 283 -22.60 4.65 11.16
N ALA A 284 -22.75 3.78 12.18
CA ALA A 284 -22.67 2.34 12.01
C ALA A 284 -23.62 1.85 10.92
N ASN A 285 -23.09 1.14 9.92
CA ASN A 285 -23.81 0.62 8.76
C ASN A 285 -24.47 1.68 7.85
N LYS A 286 -24.22 2.98 8.08
CA LYS A 286 -24.69 4.09 7.22
C LYS A 286 -23.69 4.42 6.12
N ARG A 287 -24.19 4.80 4.96
CA ARG A 287 -23.38 5.16 3.78
C ARG A 287 -22.64 6.49 3.98
N PHE A 288 -21.44 6.63 3.40
CA PHE A 288 -20.65 7.86 3.48
C PHE A 288 -21.42 9.06 2.94
N GLU A 289 -22.27 8.88 1.93
CA GLU A 289 -23.11 9.94 1.37
C GLU A 289 -24.11 10.49 2.42
N GLU A 290 -24.52 9.68 3.40
CA GLU A 290 -25.35 10.15 4.51
C GLU A 290 -24.56 11.06 5.45
N PHE A 291 -23.34 10.65 5.80
CA PHE A 291 -22.40 11.47 6.57
C PHE A 291 -22.06 12.76 5.82
N GLU A 292 -21.69 12.67 4.54
CA GLU A 292 -21.36 13.82 3.68
C GLU A 292 -22.51 14.83 3.63
N ARG A 293 -23.76 14.36 3.44
CA ARG A 293 -24.93 15.23 3.41
C ARG A 293 -25.15 15.91 4.76
N ALA A 294 -25.01 15.19 5.87
CA ALA A 294 -25.13 15.77 7.21
C ALA A 294 -24.06 16.84 7.48
N ILE A 295 -22.80 16.59 7.08
CA ILE A 295 -21.70 17.53 7.20
C ILE A 295 -21.94 18.79 6.36
N LYS A 296 -22.35 18.64 5.10
CA LYS A 296 -22.66 19.76 4.21
C LYS A 296 -23.88 20.56 4.64
N ASN A 297 -24.89 19.91 5.23
CA ASN A 297 -26.04 20.61 5.82
C ASN A 297 -25.63 21.42 7.06
N LYS A 298 -24.68 20.91 7.86
CA LYS A 298 -24.23 21.58 9.08
C LYS A 298 -23.27 22.75 8.83
N TYR A 299 -22.30 22.57 7.94
CA TYR A 299 -21.19 23.53 7.74
C TYR A 299 -21.22 24.24 6.37
N GLY A 300 -22.11 23.85 5.46
CA GLY A 300 -22.26 24.43 4.12
C GLY A 300 -21.82 23.47 3.00
N SER A 301 -22.40 23.65 1.81
CA SER A 301 -22.22 22.76 0.65
C SER A 301 -20.78 22.68 0.12
N ASN A 302 -19.97 23.71 0.37
CA ASN A 302 -18.58 23.81 -0.07
C ASN A 302 -17.58 23.18 0.92
N THR A 303 -18.08 22.54 1.98
CA THR A 303 -17.25 21.80 2.94
C THR A 303 -16.48 20.67 2.24
N GLU A 304 -15.18 20.57 2.52
CA GLU A 304 -14.33 19.49 2.04
C GLU A 304 -14.16 18.44 3.15
N ILE A 305 -14.23 17.16 2.77
CA ILE A 305 -14.07 16.02 3.69
C ILE A 305 -12.90 15.19 3.20
N LYS A 306 -11.94 14.96 4.08
CA LYS A 306 -10.75 14.15 3.82
C LYS A 306 -10.80 12.85 4.61
N LEU A 307 -10.45 11.75 3.96
CA LEU A 307 -10.41 10.40 4.55
C LEU A 307 -8.95 9.90 4.56
N LYS A 308 -8.46 9.58 5.76
CA LYS A 308 -7.08 9.15 6.02
C LYS A 308 -6.76 7.84 5.30
N SER A 309 -5.64 7.82 4.57
CA SER A 309 -4.99 6.59 4.10
C SER A 309 -4.12 5.98 5.21
N ARG A 310 -3.85 4.68 5.15
CA ARG A 310 -2.90 3.98 6.05
C ARG A 310 -1.49 4.60 6.03
N SER A 311 -1.13 5.33 4.96
CA SER A 311 0.14 6.06 4.90
C SER A 311 0.15 7.35 5.73
N GLY A 312 -1.01 7.94 6.03
CA GLY A 312 -1.15 9.26 6.68
C GLY A 312 -1.64 10.37 5.74
N ILE A 313 -1.77 10.11 4.44
CA ILE A 313 -2.34 11.07 3.47
C ILE A 313 -3.84 11.23 3.75
N MET A 314 -4.32 12.48 3.83
CA MET A 314 -5.73 12.79 3.95
C MET A 314 -6.31 13.07 2.56
N HIS A 315 -6.90 12.05 1.93
CA HIS A 315 -7.42 12.17 0.56
C HIS A 315 -8.78 12.86 0.54
N ASP A 316 -9.01 13.74 -0.43
CA ASP A 316 -10.33 14.33 -0.63
C ASP A 316 -11.35 13.26 -1.04
N SER A 317 -12.54 13.32 -0.43
CA SER A 317 -13.63 12.40 -0.75
C SER A 317 -14.04 12.43 -2.23
N LYS A 318 -14.09 13.61 -2.88
CA LYS A 318 -14.39 13.69 -4.32
C LYS A 318 -13.25 13.14 -5.17
N TYR A 319 -12.00 13.34 -4.74
CA TYR A 319 -10.85 12.70 -5.40
C TYR A 319 -10.98 11.17 -5.36
N LEU A 320 -11.34 10.60 -4.20
CA LEU A 320 -11.57 9.15 -4.08
C LEU A 320 -12.73 8.68 -4.97
N GLU A 321 -13.85 9.40 -5.01
CA GLU A 321 -14.97 9.05 -5.89
C GLU A 321 -14.64 9.19 -7.38
N SER A 322 -13.80 10.16 -7.76
CA SER A 322 -13.33 10.32 -9.14
C SER A 322 -12.34 9.22 -9.55
N TRP A 323 -11.60 8.69 -8.58
CA TRP A 323 -10.68 7.58 -8.78
C TRP A 323 -11.46 6.28 -8.97
N GLU A 324 -12.40 6.01 -8.06
CA GLU A 324 -13.36 4.92 -8.21
C GLU A 324 -14.60 5.22 -7.38
N ARG A 325 -15.77 5.16 -8.02
CA ARG A 325 -17.05 5.41 -7.39
C ARG A 325 -17.30 4.43 -6.22
N GLY A 326 -17.57 4.98 -5.05
CA GLY A 326 -17.74 4.24 -3.79
C GLY A 326 -16.47 4.13 -2.94
N SER A 327 -15.30 4.54 -3.44
CA SER A 327 -14.05 4.50 -2.66
C SER A 327 -14.11 5.30 -1.36
N ALA A 328 -14.84 6.42 -1.34
CA ALA A 328 -15.00 7.18 -0.12
C ALA A 328 -15.85 6.40 0.91
N ASP A 329 -16.90 5.72 0.45
CA ASP A 329 -17.75 4.87 1.29
C ASP A 329 -16.99 3.69 1.89
N ILE A 330 -16.12 3.07 1.09
CA ILE A 330 -15.34 1.90 1.49
C ILE A 330 -14.32 2.28 2.56
N ARG A 331 -13.56 3.35 2.31
CA ARG A 331 -12.61 3.86 3.30
C ARG A 331 -13.30 4.33 4.58
N PHE A 332 -14.44 5.02 4.45
CA PHE A 332 -15.24 5.46 5.59
C PHE A 332 -15.74 4.28 6.44
N ALA A 333 -16.19 3.20 5.80
CA ALA A 333 -16.64 1.99 6.47
C ALA A 333 -15.49 1.23 7.16
N GLU A 334 -14.33 1.12 6.50
CA GLU A 334 -13.14 0.42 7.00
C GLU A 334 -12.69 0.97 8.37
N PHE A 335 -12.79 2.28 8.60
CA PHE A 335 -12.42 2.90 9.89
C PHE A 335 -13.25 2.39 11.08
N ALA A 336 -14.50 1.97 10.85
CA ALA A 336 -15.36 1.37 11.87
C ALA A 336 -15.24 -0.16 11.94
N GLY A 337 -14.35 -0.76 11.15
CA GLY A 337 -14.25 -2.21 10.97
C GLY A 337 -15.40 -2.79 10.14
N GLU A 338 -16.19 -1.94 9.46
CA GLU A 338 -17.26 -2.39 8.58
C GLU A 338 -16.67 -2.85 7.24
N ASN A 339 -17.17 -3.97 6.73
CA ASN A 339 -16.77 -4.45 5.40
C ASN A 339 -17.80 -3.98 4.35
N ARG A 340 -17.34 -3.15 3.42
CA ARG A 340 -18.07 -2.81 2.20
C ARG A 340 -17.27 -3.24 0.98
N ALA A 341 -17.13 -4.55 0.83
CA ALA A 341 -16.49 -5.17 -0.33
C ALA A 341 -16.95 -4.51 -1.65
N HIS A 342 -15.98 -4.13 -2.50
CA HIS A 342 -16.25 -3.65 -3.87
C HIS A 342 -17.04 -4.70 -4.67
N ASN A 343 -16.77 -5.97 -4.40
CA ASN A 343 -17.40 -7.12 -5.02
C ASN A 343 -18.14 -7.98 -3.97
N ARG A 344 -19.26 -7.46 -3.44
CA ARG A 344 -20.14 -8.20 -2.49
C ARG A 344 -20.64 -9.55 -3.02
N GLN A 345 -20.57 -9.75 -4.33
CA GLN A 345 -20.95 -10.97 -5.02
C GLN A 345 -19.98 -12.13 -4.82
N PHE A 346 -18.73 -11.87 -4.45
CA PHE A 346 -17.77 -12.94 -4.20
C PHE A 346 -18.11 -13.71 -2.91
N PRO A 347 -18.10 -15.05 -2.93
CA PRO A 347 -18.28 -15.85 -1.71
C PRO A 347 -17.25 -15.53 -0.62
N ALA A 348 -17.65 -15.48 0.65
CA ALA A 348 -16.72 -15.18 1.75
C ALA A 348 -15.59 -16.21 1.89
N ALA A 349 -15.89 -17.48 1.62
CA ALA A 349 -14.89 -18.53 1.47
C ALA A 349 -15.31 -19.51 0.37
N THR A 350 -14.33 -20.13 -0.27
CA THR A 350 -14.52 -21.13 -1.30
C THR A 350 -13.63 -22.35 -1.07
N VAL A 351 -14.01 -23.50 -1.62
CA VAL A 351 -13.22 -24.74 -1.62
C VAL A 351 -13.04 -25.23 -3.05
N ASN A 352 -11.81 -25.61 -3.43
CA ASN A 352 -11.53 -26.19 -4.75
C ASN A 352 -11.99 -27.65 -4.81
N MET A 353 -13.13 -27.88 -5.43
CA MET A 353 -13.67 -29.21 -5.74
C MET A 353 -13.16 -29.75 -7.08
N GLY A 354 -12.46 -28.91 -7.87
CA GLY A 354 -11.71 -29.30 -9.06
C GLY A 354 -10.35 -29.92 -8.73
N ARG A 355 -9.44 -29.95 -9.70
CA ARG A 355 -8.14 -30.66 -9.60
C ARG A 355 -8.28 -32.06 -9.01
N GLN A 356 -9.24 -32.79 -9.54
CA GLN A 356 -9.38 -34.22 -9.36
C GLN A 356 -8.74 -34.93 -10.56
N PRO A 357 -8.18 -36.15 -10.38
CA PRO A 357 -7.74 -36.98 -11.49
C PRO A 357 -8.86 -37.12 -12.52
N ASP A 358 -8.58 -36.79 -13.78
CA ASP A 358 -9.57 -36.85 -14.87
C ASP A 358 -9.65 -38.24 -15.53
N GLY A 359 -8.84 -39.19 -15.06
CA GLY A 359 -8.77 -40.56 -15.59
C GLY A 359 -7.85 -40.70 -16.81
N GLN A 360 -7.19 -39.62 -17.26
CA GLN A 360 -6.27 -39.58 -18.40
C GLN A 360 -4.93 -38.94 -18.03
N GLU A 361 -4.35 -39.33 -16.89
CA GLU A 361 -3.10 -38.77 -16.33
C GLU A 361 -3.12 -37.24 -16.09
N GLY A 362 -4.28 -36.59 -16.26
CA GLY A 362 -4.46 -35.16 -16.07
C GLY A 362 -5.25 -34.82 -14.81
N THR A 363 -5.43 -33.52 -14.60
CA THR A 363 -6.26 -32.98 -13.52
C THR A 363 -7.35 -32.09 -14.11
N THR A 364 -8.57 -32.24 -13.61
CA THR A 364 -9.70 -31.37 -13.95
C THR A 364 -9.43 -29.91 -13.58
N SER A 365 -10.02 -28.98 -14.34
CA SER A 365 -9.91 -27.53 -14.10
C SER A 365 -10.27 -27.13 -12.67
N ASP A 366 -9.74 -25.98 -12.22
CA ASP A 366 -10.13 -25.39 -10.94
C ASP A 366 -11.63 -25.09 -10.91
N ARG A 367 -12.28 -25.56 -9.84
CA ARG A 367 -13.70 -25.30 -9.57
C ARG A 367 -13.87 -24.99 -8.09
N HIS A 368 -13.88 -23.70 -7.78
CA HIS A 368 -14.10 -23.23 -6.43
C HIS A 368 -15.60 -23.09 -6.16
N VAL A 369 -16.07 -23.73 -5.09
CA VAL A 369 -17.48 -23.69 -4.68
C VAL A 369 -17.57 -22.92 -3.36
N SER A 370 -18.57 -22.05 -3.22
CA SER A 370 -18.85 -21.34 -1.97
C SER A 370 -19.05 -22.32 -0.81
N VAL A 371 -18.32 -22.09 0.28
CA VAL A 371 -18.44 -22.91 1.50
C VAL A 371 -19.81 -22.72 2.15
N ASP A 372 -20.31 -21.47 2.21
CA ASP A 372 -21.65 -21.17 2.73
C ASP A 372 -22.72 -21.94 1.95
N TYR A 373 -22.63 -21.93 0.62
CA TYR A 373 -23.56 -22.66 -0.23
C TYR A 373 -23.49 -24.18 0.04
N LEU A 374 -22.28 -24.73 0.16
CA LEU A 374 -22.06 -26.15 0.39
C LEU A 374 -22.59 -26.59 1.76
N PHE A 375 -22.38 -25.78 2.80
CA PHE A 375 -22.83 -26.06 4.16
C PHE A 375 -24.35 -26.00 4.30
N GLN A 376 -25.01 -25.07 3.59
CA GLN A 376 -26.46 -24.92 3.60
C GLN A 376 -27.16 -25.99 2.76
N ASN A 377 -26.66 -26.28 1.55
CA ASN A 377 -27.37 -27.10 0.57
C ASN A 377 -26.92 -28.57 0.55
N ALA A 378 -25.73 -28.88 1.07
CA ALA A 378 -25.22 -30.24 1.15
C ALA A 378 -24.53 -30.51 2.52
N PRO A 379 -25.26 -30.38 3.64
CA PRO A 379 -24.68 -30.47 4.99
C PRO A 379 -24.03 -31.83 5.31
N ASN A 380 -24.46 -32.89 4.62
CA ASN A 380 -23.97 -34.27 4.81
C ASN A 380 -22.97 -34.72 3.73
N SER A 381 -22.56 -33.82 2.83
CA SER A 381 -21.53 -34.14 1.83
C SER A 381 -20.21 -34.50 2.52
N PRO A 382 -19.43 -35.47 2.01
CA PRO A 382 -18.08 -35.76 2.50
C PRO A 382 -17.18 -34.51 2.56
N TRP A 383 -17.35 -33.59 1.61
CA TRP A 383 -16.65 -32.31 1.58
C TRP A 383 -17.02 -31.42 2.77
N THR A 384 -18.32 -31.30 3.07
CA THR A 384 -18.82 -30.50 4.18
C THR A 384 -18.32 -31.04 5.52
N GLN A 385 -18.37 -32.35 5.71
CA GLN A 385 -17.90 -32.99 6.94
C GLN A 385 -16.38 -32.79 7.11
N ALA A 386 -15.60 -33.00 6.04
CA ALA A 386 -14.15 -32.76 6.06
C ALA A 386 -13.80 -31.30 6.39
N LEU A 387 -14.51 -30.32 5.80
CA LEU A 387 -14.30 -28.91 6.06
C LEU A 387 -14.65 -28.52 7.51
N LYS A 388 -15.72 -29.07 8.08
CA LYS A 388 -16.08 -28.84 9.49
C LYS A 388 -15.03 -29.38 10.46
N GLU A 389 -14.33 -30.45 10.08
CA GLU A 389 -13.21 -31.03 10.84
C GLU A 389 -11.88 -30.29 10.65
N GLY A 390 -11.81 -29.27 9.78
CA GLY A 390 -10.56 -28.56 9.50
C GLY A 390 -9.67 -29.21 8.44
N LYS A 391 -10.16 -30.24 7.73
CA LYS A 391 -9.47 -30.90 6.62
C LYS A 391 -9.65 -30.11 5.31
N LEU A 392 -8.86 -30.45 4.29
CA LEU A 392 -8.88 -29.81 2.96
C LEU A 392 -8.52 -28.30 2.99
N TRP A 393 -7.84 -27.84 4.03
CA TRP A 393 -7.45 -26.44 4.23
C TRP A 393 -6.57 -25.90 3.09
N ASP A 394 -5.82 -26.78 2.41
CA ASP A 394 -4.98 -26.52 1.25
C ASP A 394 -5.78 -26.20 -0.03
N ARG A 395 -7.06 -26.57 -0.04
CA ARG A 395 -8.01 -26.29 -1.12
C ARG A 395 -8.95 -25.13 -0.82
N VAL A 396 -8.87 -24.55 0.39
CA VAL A 396 -9.72 -23.45 0.83
C VAL A 396 -9.10 -22.11 0.47
N GLN A 397 -9.94 -21.21 -0.02
CA GLN A 397 -9.61 -19.79 -0.17
C GLN A 397 -10.60 -18.93 0.62
N VAL A 398 -10.08 -17.89 1.26
CA VAL A 398 -10.87 -16.95 2.06
C VAL A 398 -10.72 -15.54 1.49
N LEU A 399 -11.82 -14.79 1.49
CA LEU A 399 -11.89 -13.45 0.93
C LEU A 399 -11.25 -12.45 1.89
N ALA A 400 -10.35 -11.62 1.36
CA ALA A 400 -9.74 -10.52 2.10
C ALA A 400 -10.78 -9.50 2.57
N ARG A 401 -10.43 -8.68 3.57
CA ARG A 401 -11.34 -7.69 4.17
C ARG A 401 -11.86 -6.68 3.15
N ASP A 402 -11.05 -6.31 2.18
CA ASP A 402 -11.41 -5.39 1.08
C ASP A 402 -12.41 -5.98 0.07
N GLY A 403 -12.62 -7.31 0.09
CA GLY A 403 -13.47 -8.01 -0.85
C GLY A 403 -12.91 -8.11 -2.27
N ASN A 404 -11.62 -7.85 -2.45
CA ASN A 404 -10.98 -7.77 -3.77
C ASN A 404 -10.04 -8.93 -4.07
N GLY A 405 -9.69 -9.74 -3.08
CA GLY A 405 -8.80 -10.87 -3.32
C GLY A 405 -9.05 -12.08 -2.42
N TYR A 406 -8.66 -13.24 -2.93
CA TYR A 406 -8.65 -14.50 -2.22
C TYR A 406 -7.23 -14.88 -1.84
N MET A 407 -7.08 -15.44 -0.65
CA MET A 407 -5.82 -16.01 -0.17
C MET A 407 -6.08 -17.26 0.68
N SER A 408 -5.02 -17.99 1.02
CA SER A 408 -5.14 -19.14 1.91
C SER A 408 -5.51 -18.71 3.34
N PRO A 409 -6.20 -19.58 4.12
CA PRO A 409 -6.52 -19.32 5.52
C PRO A 409 -5.32 -18.87 6.35
N ALA A 410 -4.17 -19.54 6.22
CA ALA A 410 -2.96 -19.19 6.96
C ALA A 410 -2.40 -17.82 6.61
N ARG A 411 -2.45 -17.44 5.33
CA ARG A 411 -2.02 -16.11 4.90
C ARG A 411 -2.94 -15.03 5.44
N LEU A 412 -4.25 -15.28 5.52
CA LEU A 412 -5.19 -14.33 6.11
C LEU A 412 -5.03 -14.26 7.63
N GLU A 413 -4.84 -15.37 8.34
CA GLU A 413 -4.57 -15.35 9.79
C GLU A 413 -3.31 -14.53 10.11
N TYR A 414 -2.25 -14.69 9.30
CA TYR A 414 -1.03 -13.88 9.43
C TYR A 414 -1.26 -12.39 9.09
N SER A 415 -1.97 -12.10 8.00
CA SER A 415 -2.07 -10.74 7.47
C SER A 415 -3.29 -9.93 7.93
N ASP A 416 -4.30 -10.53 8.54
CA ASP A 416 -5.44 -9.87 9.18
C ASP A 416 -6.15 -10.83 10.16
N PRO A 417 -5.59 -11.08 11.35
CA PRO A 417 -6.09 -12.08 12.29
C PRO A 417 -7.50 -11.80 12.81
N GLU A 418 -7.89 -10.51 12.92
CA GLU A 418 -9.23 -10.12 13.34
C GLU A 418 -10.27 -10.49 12.27
N HIS A 419 -10.03 -10.08 11.02
CA HIS A 419 -10.93 -10.42 9.92
C HIS A 419 -10.97 -11.92 9.68
N PHE A 420 -9.82 -12.60 9.76
CA PHE A 420 -9.75 -14.06 9.68
C PHE A 420 -10.70 -14.72 10.68
N THR A 421 -10.59 -14.37 11.96
CA THR A 421 -11.42 -14.96 13.02
C THR A 421 -12.91 -14.70 12.78
N GLN A 422 -13.26 -13.46 12.42
CA GLN A 422 -14.65 -13.09 12.13
C GLN A 422 -15.21 -13.83 10.92
N LEU A 423 -14.43 -13.93 9.83
CA LEU A 423 -14.82 -14.58 8.59
C LEU A 423 -14.99 -16.08 8.78
N MET A 424 -14.03 -16.75 9.42
CA MET A 424 -14.10 -18.19 9.67
C MET A 424 -15.32 -18.55 10.52
N ASN A 425 -15.59 -17.78 11.58
CA ASN A 425 -16.79 -17.95 12.41
C ASN A 425 -18.08 -17.71 11.63
N ARG A 426 -18.11 -16.68 10.78
CA ARG A 426 -19.28 -16.34 9.95
C ARG A 426 -19.64 -17.45 8.97
N VAL A 427 -18.63 -18.04 8.33
CA VAL A 427 -18.79 -19.11 7.32
C VAL A 427 -18.96 -20.49 7.98
N GLY A 428 -18.57 -20.62 9.26
CA GLY A 428 -18.64 -21.86 10.03
C GLY A 428 -17.44 -22.79 9.82
N LEU A 429 -16.31 -22.28 9.32
CA LEU A 429 -15.05 -23.01 9.21
C LEU A 429 -14.24 -22.90 10.51
N PRO A 430 -13.51 -23.95 10.92
CA PRO A 430 -12.70 -23.90 12.14
C PRO A 430 -11.44 -23.06 11.95
N VAL A 431 -11.13 -22.19 12.92
CA VAL A 431 -9.94 -21.33 12.94
C VAL A 431 -8.62 -22.13 12.88
N SER A 432 -8.63 -23.42 13.21
CA SER A 432 -7.47 -24.30 13.12
C SER A 432 -6.88 -24.39 11.71
N MET A 433 -7.66 -24.11 10.65
CA MET A 433 -7.17 -24.07 9.27
C MET A 433 -6.11 -23.00 9.02
N GLY A 434 -6.13 -21.89 9.77
CA GLY A 434 -5.13 -20.82 9.62
C GLY A 434 -3.73 -21.25 10.12
N ARG A 435 -3.70 -22.16 11.10
CA ARG A 435 -2.46 -22.66 11.69
C ARG A 435 -1.82 -23.77 10.87
N GLN A 436 -2.50 -24.20 9.81
CA GLN A 436 -1.99 -25.19 8.88
C GLN A 436 -1.16 -24.47 7.83
N SER A 437 0.13 -24.77 7.79
CA SER A 437 0.93 -24.50 6.61
C SER A 437 1.51 -25.84 6.15
N HIS A 438 1.63 -26.02 4.84
CA HIS A 438 2.65 -26.93 4.35
C HIS A 438 3.99 -26.40 4.91
N ALA A 439 4.93 -27.28 5.22
CA ALA A 439 6.22 -26.93 5.83
C ALA A 439 6.80 -25.62 5.25
N ASN A 440 7.63 -24.91 6.02
CA ASN A 440 8.27 -23.60 5.72
C ASN A 440 8.89 -23.39 4.31
N SER A 441 8.83 -24.39 3.43
CA SER A 441 9.21 -24.43 2.03
C SER A 441 8.02 -24.71 1.09
N VAL A 442 6.93 -23.92 1.14
CA VAL A 442 5.97 -23.95 0.01
C VAL A 442 6.70 -23.45 -1.22
N LYS A 443 7.08 -24.40 -2.09
CA LYS A 443 7.65 -24.06 -3.40
C LYS A 443 6.53 -23.43 -4.21
N PHE A 444 6.77 -22.23 -4.73
CA PHE A 444 5.85 -21.52 -5.64
C PHE A 444 5.35 -22.42 -6.80
N GLU A 445 6.12 -23.48 -7.13
CA GLU A 445 5.78 -24.58 -8.02
C GLU A 445 4.37 -25.17 -7.79
N GLN A 446 3.87 -25.25 -6.54
CA GLN A 446 2.52 -25.76 -6.26
C GLN A 446 1.42 -24.78 -6.69
N PHE A 447 1.71 -23.47 -6.66
CA PHE A 447 0.77 -22.45 -7.11
C PHE A 447 0.79 -22.26 -8.61
N ASP A 448 1.83 -22.69 -9.31
CA ASP A 448 1.88 -22.67 -10.79
C ASP A 448 0.78 -23.53 -11.42
N LEU A 449 0.26 -24.51 -10.68
CA LEU A 449 -0.85 -25.37 -11.10
C LEU A 449 -2.23 -24.69 -11.05
N GLN A 450 -2.35 -23.47 -10.50
CA GLN A 450 -3.63 -22.78 -10.41
C GLN A 450 -4.11 -22.19 -11.73
N ALA A 451 -5.41 -21.99 -11.90
CA ALA A 451 -5.92 -21.28 -13.08
C ALA A 451 -5.39 -19.84 -13.09
N SER A 452 -4.95 -19.32 -14.22
CA SER A 452 -4.47 -17.93 -14.30
C SER A 452 -5.59 -16.91 -14.07
N VAL A 453 -6.81 -17.27 -14.47
CA VAL A 453 -8.02 -16.45 -14.38
C VAL A 453 -9.16 -17.31 -13.88
N ILE A 454 -9.79 -16.88 -12.80
CA ILE A 454 -11.05 -17.46 -12.32
C ILE A 454 -12.14 -16.39 -12.35
N VAL A 455 -13.37 -16.82 -12.58
CA VAL A 455 -14.50 -15.94 -12.82
C VAL A 455 -15.68 -16.36 -11.95
N ALA A 456 -16.36 -15.40 -11.34
CA ALA A 456 -17.58 -15.66 -10.59
C ALA A 456 -18.74 -16.09 -11.49
N ASP A 457 -19.30 -17.25 -11.18
CA ASP A 457 -20.46 -17.83 -11.83
C ASP A 457 -21.44 -18.35 -10.76
N GLY A 458 -22.31 -17.44 -10.30
CA GLY A 458 -23.20 -17.71 -9.16
C GLY A 458 -22.41 -17.99 -7.88
N PRO A 459 -22.68 -19.08 -7.14
CA PRO A 459 -21.95 -19.41 -5.91
C PRO A 459 -20.58 -20.05 -6.15
N ASN A 460 -20.10 -20.12 -7.40
CA ASN A 460 -18.85 -20.79 -7.76
C ASN A 460 -17.88 -19.81 -8.44
N LEU A 461 -16.58 -20.10 -8.38
CA LEU A 461 -15.57 -19.50 -9.25
C LEU A 461 -15.06 -20.58 -10.20
N ARG A 462 -15.04 -20.28 -11.50
CA ARG A 462 -14.68 -21.20 -12.58
C ARG A 462 -13.48 -20.66 -13.36
N ASP A 463 -12.64 -21.56 -13.87
CA ASP A 463 -11.70 -21.19 -14.92
C ASP A 463 -12.47 -20.57 -16.09
N VAL A 464 -11.97 -19.46 -16.65
CA VAL A 464 -12.57 -18.78 -17.81
C VAL A 464 -12.76 -19.72 -19.00
N ARG A 465 -11.92 -20.76 -19.13
CA ARG A 465 -11.99 -21.79 -20.18
C ARG A 465 -13.21 -22.70 -20.06
N ASP A 466 -13.79 -22.83 -18.87
CA ASP A 466 -14.97 -23.67 -18.63
C ASP A 466 -16.29 -22.94 -18.92
N LEU A 467 -16.26 -21.62 -19.12
CA LEU A 467 -17.47 -20.82 -19.34
C LEU A 467 -17.98 -20.98 -20.78
N SER A 468 -19.31 -20.95 -20.96
CA SER A 468 -19.92 -20.86 -22.29
C SER A 468 -19.54 -19.55 -22.99
N GLN A 469 -19.58 -19.54 -24.32
CA GLN A 469 -19.22 -18.35 -25.10
C GLN A 469 -20.09 -17.13 -24.75
N GLU A 470 -21.39 -17.35 -24.54
CA GLU A 470 -22.35 -16.32 -24.11
C GLU A 470 -21.98 -15.72 -22.75
N LYS A 471 -21.64 -16.58 -21.77
CA LYS A 471 -21.18 -16.15 -20.44
C LYS A 471 -19.91 -15.33 -20.53
N ARG A 472 -18.94 -15.73 -21.36
CA ARG A 472 -17.68 -14.99 -21.55
C ARG A 472 -17.89 -13.58 -22.10
N GLN A 473 -18.85 -13.41 -23.00
CA GLN A 473 -19.18 -12.09 -23.57
C GLN A 473 -19.87 -11.14 -22.58
N GLN A 474 -20.48 -11.69 -21.53
CA GLN A 474 -21.20 -10.92 -20.50
C GLN A 474 -20.34 -10.62 -19.27
N LEU A 475 -19.08 -11.06 -19.24
CA LEU A 475 -18.21 -10.88 -18.07
C LEU A 475 -17.91 -9.40 -17.86
N THR A 476 -18.15 -8.94 -16.64
CA THR A 476 -17.69 -7.63 -16.20
C THR A 476 -16.35 -7.77 -15.48
N GLN A 477 -15.57 -6.69 -15.41
CA GLN A 477 -14.29 -6.69 -14.67
C GLN A 477 -14.44 -7.10 -13.19
N LYS A 478 -15.63 -6.91 -12.62
CA LYS A 478 -15.98 -7.25 -11.23
C LYS A 478 -16.15 -8.75 -10.99
N ASP A 479 -16.36 -9.52 -12.05
CA ASP A 479 -16.54 -10.97 -11.97
C ASP A 479 -15.20 -11.71 -12.13
N VAL A 480 -14.14 -11.01 -12.56
CA VAL A 480 -12.87 -11.61 -12.97
C VAL A 480 -11.80 -11.42 -11.89
N LEU A 481 -11.13 -12.51 -11.55
CA LEU A 481 -10.03 -12.59 -10.59
C LEU A 481 -8.78 -13.16 -11.29
N ILE A 482 -7.63 -12.54 -11.04
CA ILE A 482 -6.34 -12.83 -11.65
C ILE A 482 -5.43 -13.47 -10.62
N SER A 483 -4.73 -14.54 -11.00
CA SER A 483 -3.71 -15.15 -10.15
C SER A 483 -2.49 -14.23 -10.03
N ASP A 484 -2.22 -13.74 -8.82
CA ASP A 484 -1.16 -12.76 -8.57
C ASP A 484 0.24 -13.35 -8.73
N ARG A 485 1.17 -12.52 -9.19
CA ARG A 485 2.61 -12.83 -9.30
C ARG A 485 3.43 -11.88 -8.43
N ASN A 486 4.54 -12.38 -7.89
CA ASN A 486 5.53 -11.54 -7.20
C ASN A 486 6.42 -10.79 -8.21
N GLU A 487 7.34 -9.95 -7.71
CA GLU A 487 8.28 -9.18 -8.55
C GLU A 487 9.18 -10.05 -9.43
N LYS A 488 9.37 -11.33 -9.07
CA LYS A 488 10.12 -12.31 -9.86
C LYS A 488 9.26 -13.04 -10.90
N GLY A 489 7.99 -12.67 -11.04
CA GLY A 489 7.04 -13.30 -11.96
C GLY A 489 6.47 -14.64 -11.47
N GLN A 490 6.70 -15.05 -10.22
CA GLN A 490 6.22 -16.33 -9.68
C GLN A 490 4.84 -16.17 -9.06
N ARG A 491 3.95 -17.16 -9.22
CA ARG A 491 2.61 -17.11 -8.64
C ARG A 491 2.64 -17.16 -7.12
N THR A 492 1.80 -16.35 -6.48
CA THR A 492 1.84 -16.20 -5.01
C THR A 492 0.76 -16.99 -4.27
N GLY A 493 -0.10 -17.71 -5.00
CA GLY A 493 -1.25 -18.45 -4.45
C GLY A 493 -2.45 -17.56 -4.09
N THR A 494 -2.41 -16.26 -4.39
CA THR A 494 -3.55 -15.34 -4.23
C THR A 494 -4.19 -15.03 -5.57
N TYR A 495 -5.48 -14.66 -5.50
CA TYR A 495 -6.22 -14.10 -6.62
C TYR A 495 -6.67 -12.70 -6.29
N THR A 496 -6.53 -11.75 -7.21
CA THR A 496 -6.97 -10.36 -7.04
C THR A 496 -7.89 -9.96 -8.18
N SER A 497 -8.93 -9.18 -7.90
CA SER A 497 -9.90 -8.72 -8.88
C SER A 497 -9.22 -7.88 -9.97
N VAL A 498 -9.67 -8.01 -11.22
CA VAL A 498 -9.19 -7.17 -12.33
C VAL A 498 -9.39 -5.69 -12.04
N ALA A 499 -10.43 -5.32 -11.28
CA ALA A 499 -10.66 -3.95 -10.85
C ALA A 499 -9.49 -3.38 -10.03
N GLU A 500 -8.84 -4.19 -9.19
CA GLU A 500 -7.66 -3.76 -8.43
C GLU A 500 -6.41 -3.63 -9.32
N TYR A 501 -6.27 -4.47 -10.35
CA TYR A 501 -5.19 -4.31 -11.33
C TYR A 501 -5.33 -2.98 -12.10
N GLU A 502 -6.56 -2.60 -12.47
CA GLU A 502 -6.85 -1.29 -13.06
C GLU A 502 -6.57 -0.17 -12.07
N ARG A 503 -7.06 -0.29 -10.84
CA ARG A 503 -6.86 0.69 -9.77
C ARG A 503 -5.39 0.93 -9.48
N LEU A 504 -4.60 -0.13 -9.36
CA LEU A 504 -3.18 -0.04 -9.05
C LEU A 504 -2.30 0.24 -10.27
N MET A 505 -2.90 0.38 -11.46
CA MET A 505 -2.21 0.53 -12.74
C MET A 505 -1.17 -0.57 -12.96
N MET A 506 -1.52 -1.81 -12.59
CA MET A 506 -0.63 -2.96 -12.67
C MET A 506 -0.75 -3.65 -14.03
N LYS A 507 0.39 -4.04 -14.58
CA LYS A 507 0.46 -4.92 -15.75
C LYS A 507 -0.18 -6.27 -15.41
N LEU A 508 -1.04 -6.78 -16.30
CA LEU A 508 -1.56 -8.14 -16.19
C LEU A 508 -0.44 -9.16 -16.49
N PRO A 509 -0.43 -10.32 -15.80
CA PRO A 509 0.37 -11.45 -16.22
C PRO A 509 0.06 -11.88 -17.66
N ASP A 510 1.07 -12.29 -18.42
CA ASP A 510 0.94 -12.62 -19.86
C ASP A 510 -0.11 -13.72 -20.12
N ASP A 511 -0.14 -14.75 -19.26
CA ASP A 511 -1.10 -15.85 -19.33
C ASP A 511 -2.54 -15.40 -19.04
N ALA A 512 -2.72 -14.51 -18.07
CA ALA A 512 -4.03 -13.94 -17.76
C ALA A 512 -4.53 -13.02 -18.88
N ALA A 513 -3.64 -12.18 -19.43
CA ALA A 513 -3.96 -11.28 -20.53
C ALA A 513 -4.36 -12.04 -21.80
N GLN A 514 -3.64 -13.13 -22.13
CA GLN A 514 -3.97 -14.01 -23.24
C GLN A 514 -5.36 -14.63 -23.09
N LEU A 515 -5.71 -15.11 -21.90
CA LEU A 515 -7.02 -15.71 -21.64
C LEU A 515 -8.18 -14.72 -21.72
N LEU A 516 -7.92 -13.46 -21.37
CA LEU A 516 -8.90 -12.38 -21.44
C LEU A 516 -8.91 -11.67 -22.80
N ALA A 517 -8.04 -12.07 -23.73
CA ALA A 517 -7.85 -11.43 -25.04
C ALA A 517 -7.63 -9.91 -24.95
N VAL A 518 -6.81 -9.48 -23.98
CA VAL A 518 -6.43 -8.07 -23.78
C VAL A 518 -4.91 -7.91 -23.78
N PRO A 519 -4.38 -6.72 -24.12
CA PRO A 519 -2.96 -6.42 -23.94
C PRO A 519 -2.54 -6.53 -22.47
N THR A 520 -1.31 -6.96 -22.22
CA THR A 520 -0.77 -7.15 -20.86
C THR A 520 -0.61 -5.82 -20.13
N ASP A 521 -0.29 -4.78 -20.89
CA ASP A 521 -0.12 -3.40 -20.45
C ASP A 521 -1.42 -2.59 -20.38
N LYS A 522 -2.59 -3.19 -20.68
CA LYS A 522 -3.90 -2.49 -20.73
C LYS A 522 -4.15 -1.50 -19.58
N TYR A 523 -3.67 -1.79 -18.37
CA TYR A 523 -3.85 -0.96 -17.18
C TYR A 523 -2.57 -0.24 -16.72
N SER A 524 -1.41 -0.50 -17.33
CA SER A 524 -0.13 0.10 -16.97
C SER A 524 -0.07 1.58 -17.39
N ARG A 525 0.68 2.40 -16.64
CA ARG A 525 0.98 3.80 -17.00
C ARG A 525 1.68 3.95 -18.36
N GLU A 526 2.35 2.91 -18.82
CA GLU A 526 3.05 2.90 -20.12
C GLU A 526 2.10 2.71 -21.31
N PHE A 527 0.84 2.33 -21.08
CA PHE A 527 -0.15 2.21 -22.14
C PHE A 527 -0.57 3.59 -22.62
N VAL A 528 0.09 4.07 -23.67
CA VAL A 528 -0.42 5.17 -24.48
C VAL A 528 -1.69 4.67 -25.14
N ARG A 529 -2.84 5.05 -24.59
CA ARG A 529 -4.14 4.78 -25.19
C ARG A 529 -4.08 5.25 -26.65
N PRO A 530 -4.29 4.39 -27.66
CA PRO A 530 -4.30 4.85 -29.03
C PRO A 530 -5.31 5.99 -29.13
N GLU A 531 -4.87 7.10 -29.72
CA GLU A 531 -5.66 8.31 -29.88
C GLU A 531 -7.02 7.90 -30.46
N ALA A 532 -8.11 8.30 -29.82
CA ALA A 532 -9.45 7.93 -30.29
C ALA A 532 -9.53 8.34 -31.76
N ALA A 533 -9.79 7.37 -32.66
CA ALA A 533 -9.97 7.66 -34.07
C ALA A 533 -11.03 8.75 -34.17
N LEU A 534 -10.62 9.97 -34.51
CA LEU A 534 -11.52 11.09 -34.68
C LEU A 534 -12.58 10.61 -35.68
N PRO A 535 -13.89 10.74 -35.39
CA PRO A 535 -14.90 10.48 -36.40
C PRO A 535 -14.54 11.34 -37.61
N PRO A 536 -14.66 10.81 -38.86
CA PRO A 536 -14.31 11.56 -40.03
C PRO A 536 -15.04 12.90 -39.97
N ILE A 537 -14.28 13.99 -40.05
CA ILE A 537 -14.83 15.35 -40.09
C ILE A 537 -15.73 15.40 -41.32
N SER A 538 -17.04 15.27 -41.11
CA SER A 538 -18.03 15.54 -42.15
C SER A 538 -18.09 17.05 -42.30
N ASP A 539 -17.28 17.58 -43.19
CA ASP A 539 -17.32 18.98 -43.59
C ASP A 539 -18.66 19.25 -44.30
N SER A 540 -19.65 19.70 -43.52
CA SER A 540 -21.01 20.02 -43.98
C SER A 540 -21.06 21.35 -44.76
N ARG A 541 -19.93 21.84 -45.29
CA ARG A 541 -19.84 23.11 -46.03
C ARG A 541 -19.33 22.99 -47.48
N ARG A 542 -19.37 21.80 -48.09
CA ARG A 542 -19.27 21.67 -49.56
C ARG A 542 -20.55 21.11 -50.17
N GLY A 543 -21.60 21.92 -50.07
CA GLY A 543 -22.73 21.85 -51.00
C GLY A 543 -22.29 22.36 -52.37
N TYR A 544 -22.35 21.47 -53.35
CA TYR A 544 -22.21 21.69 -54.78
C TYR A 544 -22.79 23.01 -55.28
N GLU A 545 -21.97 23.80 -55.97
CA GLU A 545 -22.37 24.52 -57.21
C GLU A 545 -21.12 25.02 -57.95
N SER A 546 -20.46 24.13 -58.70
CA SER A 546 -19.56 24.53 -59.78
C SER A 546 -20.10 23.96 -61.10
N ARG A 547 -20.75 24.85 -61.85
CA ARG A 547 -21.23 24.63 -63.22
C ARG A 547 -20.11 24.11 -64.12
N PRO A 548 -20.36 23.15 -65.02
CA PRO A 548 -19.40 22.78 -66.04
C PRO A 548 -19.39 23.84 -67.15
N ARG A 549 -18.24 24.48 -67.39
CA ARG A 549 -17.96 25.18 -68.64
C ARG A 549 -16.67 24.64 -69.24
N GLY A 550 -16.80 24.08 -70.44
CA GLY A 550 -15.79 24.20 -71.49
C GLY A 550 -14.73 23.11 -71.54
N THR A 551 -15.03 22.09 -72.34
CA THR A 551 -14.04 21.33 -73.13
C THR A 551 -13.26 22.26 -74.08
N THR A 552 -11.93 22.16 -74.06
CA THR A 552 -10.98 22.20 -75.21
C THR A 552 -9.60 21.90 -74.61
N VAL A 553 -9.07 20.67 -74.69
CA VAL A 553 -8.21 20.17 -75.78
C VAL A 553 -7.17 21.20 -76.24
N ASN A 554 -5.91 20.98 -75.88
CA ASN A 554 -4.84 20.83 -76.88
C ASN A 554 -3.63 20.10 -76.28
N SER A 555 -3.24 19.09 -77.05
CA SER A 555 -2.14 18.15 -76.96
C SER A 555 -0.75 18.79 -77.00
N LEU A 556 0.18 18.18 -76.27
CA LEU A 556 1.43 17.63 -76.79
C LEU A 556 1.88 16.45 -75.92
#